data_AF-A0A526YMB5-F1
#
_entry.id   AF-A0A526YMB5-F1
#
_cell.length_a   1.000
_cell.length_b   1.000
_cell.length_c   1.000
_cell.angle_alpha   90.00
_cell.angle_beta   90.00
_cell.angle_gamma   90.00
#
_symmetry.space_group_name_H-M   'P 1'
#
loop_
_entity.id
_entity.type
_entity.pdbx_description
1 polymer ?
#
loop_
_entity_poly.entity_id
_entity_poly.type
_entity_poly.pdbx_seq_one_letter_code
_entity_poly.pdbx_strand_id
1 'polypeptide(L)'
;MLDYSSLLLAAALSGTCLSITLFAIWCTAPQARFVLTVACGILVLVAHVVLFWHYAKHPSPWLCQILLALLSLGLLTLCLSAMQYLGVHDYRRAILPTLAAMAVCAGATSLGFDGVGFIVTYATVTALLSLIGVMFWIKGGHDRRILLVVSFLSGVCALSFGLCGAVLLVKGQWVLGVAPDNWAERLNSA
;
A
#
# COMPACT_ATOMS: atom_id res chain seq x y z
N MET A 1 -26.03 -5.05 -5.31
CA MET A 1 -24.88 -4.14 -5.48
C MET A 1 -24.41 -3.77 -4.09
N LEU A 2 -23.22 -4.20 -3.68
CA LEU A 2 -22.61 -3.75 -2.43
C LEU A 2 -22.16 -2.31 -2.64
N ASP A 3 -22.55 -1.40 -1.74
CA ASP A 3 -22.10 -0.02 -1.79
C ASP A 3 -20.60 0.06 -1.53
N TYR A 4 -19.93 0.99 -2.21
CA TYR A 4 -18.50 1.29 -2.08
C TYR A 4 -18.03 1.41 -0.62
N SER A 5 -18.89 2.00 0.22
CA SER A 5 -18.65 2.13 1.66
C SER A 5 -18.63 0.79 2.38
N SER A 6 -19.50 -0.16 2.00
CA SER A 6 -19.55 -1.49 2.59
C SER A 6 -18.32 -2.33 2.24
N LEU A 7 -17.79 -2.19 1.03
CA LEU A 7 -16.56 -2.89 0.60
C LEU A 7 -15.33 -2.38 1.36
N LEU A 8 -15.15 -1.07 1.48
CA LEU A 8 -14.06 -0.49 2.26
C LEU A 8 -14.13 -0.88 3.74
N LEU A 9 -15.34 -0.88 4.33
CA LEU A 9 -15.53 -1.25 5.73
C LEU A 9 -15.26 -2.75 5.95
N ALA A 10 -15.67 -3.62 5.02
CA ALA A 10 -15.36 -5.04 5.06
C ALA A 10 -13.84 -5.29 4.98
N ALA A 11 -13.13 -4.58 4.09
CA ALA A 11 -11.68 -4.66 3.98
C ALA A 11 -10.97 -4.17 5.27
N ALA A 12 -11.43 -3.06 5.86
CA ALA A 12 -10.89 -2.53 7.10
C ALA A 12 -11.08 -3.49 8.29
N LEU A 13 -12.28 -4.08 8.42
CA LEU A 13 -12.58 -5.06 9.47
C LEU A 13 -11.74 -6.34 9.31
N SER A 14 -11.65 -6.86 8.08
CA SER A 14 -10.84 -8.06 7.79
C SER A 14 -9.35 -7.81 8.07
N GLY A 15 -8.81 -6.66 7.64
CA GLY A 15 -7.43 -6.27 7.92
C GLY A 15 -7.16 -6.11 9.42
N THR A 16 -8.09 -5.54 10.17
CA THR A 16 -7.97 -5.40 11.64
C THR A 16 -7.94 -6.78 12.31
N CYS A 17 -8.83 -7.68 11.92
CA CYS A 17 -8.88 -9.04 12.44
C CYS A 17 -7.58 -9.82 12.14
N LEU A 18 -7.05 -9.68 10.93
CA LEU A 18 -5.79 -10.30 10.53
C LEU A 18 -4.61 -9.74 11.34
N SER A 19 -4.58 -8.42 11.58
CA SER A 19 -3.57 -7.80 12.45
C SER A 19 -3.66 -8.29 13.90
N ILE A 20 -4.86 -8.41 14.47
CA ILE A 20 -5.05 -8.92 15.84
C ILE A 20 -4.57 -10.37 15.93
N THR A 21 -4.82 -11.18 14.90
CA THR A 21 -4.39 -12.58 14.86
C THR A 21 -2.87 -12.69 14.81
N LEU A 22 -2.20 -11.90 13.97
CA LEU A 22 -0.73 -11.84 13.93
C LEU A 22 -0.14 -11.34 15.25
N PHE A 23 -0.77 -10.35 15.88
CA PHE A 23 -0.36 -9.89 17.20
C PHE A 23 -0.52 -10.97 18.27
N ALA A 24 -1.61 -11.73 18.26
CA ALA A 24 -1.82 -12.86 19.16
C ALA A 24 -0.78 -13.97 18.95
N ILE A 25 -0.43 -14.29 17.69
CA ILE A 25 0.65 -15.24 17.36
C ILE A 25 2.00 -14.73 17.88
N TRP A 26 2.25 -13.42 17.78
CA TRP A 26 3.47 -12.83 18.33
C TRP A 26 3.51 -12.92 19.87
N CYS A 27 2.38 -12.72 20.56
CA CYS A 27 2.29 -12.89 22.01
C CYS A 27 2.62 -14.32 22.47
N THR A 28 2.28 -15.34 21.67
CA THR A 28 2.60 -16.74 21.99
C THR A 28 4.02 -17.14 21.57
N ALA A 29 4.61 -16.47 20.58
CA ALA A 29 5.96 -16.73 20.09
C ALA A 29 6.73 -15.43 19.73
N PRO A 30 7.22 -14.66 20.72
CA PRO A 30 7.77 -13.31 20.52
C PRO A 30 9.11 -13.27 19.77
N GLN A 31 9.71 -14.44 19.48
CA GLN A 31 10.97 -14.53 18.74
C GLN A 31 10.82 -14.08 17.27
N ALA A 32 9.60 -14.17 16.71
CA ALA A 32 9.30 -13.79 15.34
C ALA A 32 8.99 -12.29 15.21
N ARG A 33 10.01 -11.43 15.38
CA ARG A 33 9.85 -9.96 15.28
C ARG A 33 9.22 -9.49 13.96
N PHE A 34 9.38 -10.24 12.87
CA PHE A 34 8.77 -9.92 11.57
C PHE A 34 7.23 -9.90 11.62
N VAL A 35 6.61 -10.75 12.45
CA VAL A 35 5.15 -10.87 12.59
C VAL A 35 4.57 -9.57 13.15
N LEU A 36 5.24 -8.98 14.12
CA LEU A 36 4.86 -7.69 14.69
C LEU A 36 4.95 -6.56 13.66
N THR A 37 6.00 -6.57 12.83
CA THR A 37 6.17 -5.59 11.74
C THR A 37 5.09 -5.74 10.67
N VAL A 38 4.69 -6.97 10.30
CA VAL A 38 3.55 -7.20 9.39
C VAL A 38 2.25 -6.67 10.00
N ALA A 39 1.97 -6.99 11.26
CA ALA A 39 0.77 -6.52 11.96
C ALA A 39 0.70 -4.98 11.97
N CYS A 40 1.81 -4.32 12.31
CA CYS A 40 1.91 -2.87 12.27
C CYS A 40 1.64 -2.30 10.87
N GLY A 41 2.24 -2.88 9.82
CA GLY A 41 1.99 -2.44 8.44
C GLY A 41 0.55 -2.58 8.00
N ILE A 42 -0.12 -3.67 8.39
CA ILE A 42 -1.55 -3.86 8.12
C ILE A 42 -2.41 -2.83 8.84
N LEU A 43 -2.12 -2.51 10.11
CA LEU A 43 -2.85 -1.45 10.83
C LEU A 43 -2.72 -0.09 10.14
N VAL A 44 -1.53 0.23 9.62
CA VAL A 44 -1.32 1.46 8.84
C VAL A 44 -2.17 1.43 7.56
N LEU A 45 -2.26 0.29 6.86
CA LEU A 45 -3.13 0.15 5.68
C LEU A 45 -4.62 0.22 6.02
N VAL A 46 -5.05 -0.33 7.16
CA VAL A 46 -6.44 -0.20 7.64
C VAL A 46 -6.76 1.27 7.92
N ALA A 47 -5.86 2.00 8.60
CA ALA A 47 -6.02 3.43 8.82
C ALA A 47 -6.11 4.18 7.49
N HIS A 48 -5.32 3.79 6.48
CA HIS A 48 -5.43 4.34 5.13
C HIS A 48 -6.82 4.11 4.52
N VAL A 49 -7.38 2.90 4.61
CA VAL A 49 -8.72 2.58 4.06
C VAL A 49 -9.81 3.42 4.72
N VAL A 50 -9.76 3.59 6.05
CA VAL A 50 -10.71 4.43 6.80
C VAL A 50 -10.57 5.90 6.40
N LEU A 51 -9.33 6.38 6.25
CA LEU A 51 -9.07 7.76 5.83
C LEU A 51 -9.49 8.00 4.38
N PHE A 52 -9.33 7.00 3.52
CA PHE A 52 -9.79 7.04 2.13
C PHE A 52 -11.31 7.20 2.08
N TRP A 53 -12.04 6.42 2.89
CA TRP A 53 -13.49 6.54 3.01
C TRP A 53 -13.92 7.95 3.45
N HIS A 54 -13.18 8.56 4.39
CA HIS A 54 -13.45 9.93 4.82
C HIS A 54 -13.12 10.95 3.72
N TYR A 55 -11.98 10.79 3.04
CA TYR A 55 -11.55 11.65 1.94
C TYR A 55 -12.52 11.62 0.74
N ALA A 56 -13.07 10.44 0.43
CA ALA A 56 -14.09 10.29 -0.62
C ALA A 56 -15.36 11.11 -0.34
N LYS A 57 -15.67 11.38 0.93
CA LYS A 57 -16.83 12.17 1.35
C LYS A 57 -16.52 13.66 1.50
N HIS A 58 -15.30 13.99 1.94
CA HIS A 58 -14.83 15.36 2.16
C HIS A 58 -13.43 15.55 1.59
N PRO A 59 -13.30 15.88 0.29
CA PRO A 59 -12.00 16.06 -0.34
C PRO A 59 -11.30 17.29 0.26
N SER A 60 -10.15 17.08 0.88
CA SER A 60 -9.27 18.16 1.34
C SER A 60 -7.80 17.84 1.07
N PRO A 61 -6.97 18.83 0.72
CA PRO A 61 -5.57 18.61 0.33
C PRO A 61 -4.73 18.04 1.48
N TRP A 62 -5.04 18.42 2.72
CA TRP A 62 -4.37 17.89 3.92
C TRP A 62 -4.67 16.41 4.14
N LEU A 63 -5.93 15.99 3.97
CA LEU A 63 -6.30 14.57 4.05
C LEU A 63 -5.65 13.76 2.93
N CYS A 64 -5.54 14.34 1.73
CA CYS A 64 -4.83 13.72 0.60
C CYS A 64 -3.37 13.42 0.97
N GLN A 65 -2.63 14.40 1.51
CA GLN A 65 -1.23 14.19 1.93
C GLN A 65 -1.09 13.06 2.95
N ILE A 66 -1.94 13.06 3.98
CA ILE A 66 -1.91 12.02 5.02
C ILE A 66 -2.23 10.66 4.41
N LEU A 67 -3.24 10.59 3.55
CA LEU A 67 -3.65 9.37 2.86
C LEU A 67 -2.51 8.75 2.04
N LEU A 68 -1.86 9.53 1.17
CA LEU A 68 -0.75 9.07 0.33
C LEU A 68 0.46 8.63 1.16
N ALA A 69 0.74 9.36 2.25
CA ALA A 69 1.80 9.01 3.18
C ALA A 69 1.52 7.69 3.89
N LEU A 70 0.28 7.47 4.33
CA LEU A 70 -0.13 6.25 5.04
C LEU A 70 -0.07 5.02 4.14
N LEU A 71 -0.49 5.15 2.87
CA LEU A 71 -0.37 4.08 1.88
C LEU A 71 1.09 3.68 1.67
N SER A 72 1.96 4.67 1.44
CA SER A 72 3.40 4.46 1.23
C SER A 72 4.05 3.81 2.46
N LEU A 73 3.71 4.28 3.66
CA LEU A 73 4.28 3.79 4.92
C LEU A 73 3.81 2.37 5.25
N GLY A 74 2.53 2.06 5.00
CA GLY A 74 1.97 0.72 5.17
C GLY A 74 2.63 -0.31 4.25
N LEU A 75 2.87 0.06 2.99
CA LEU A 75 3.56 -0.84 2.06
C LEU A 75 5.07 -0.95 2.31
N LEU A 76 5.71 0.15 2.72
CA LEU A 76 7.12 0.13 3.11
C LEU A 76 7.35 -0.78 4.31
N THR A 77 6.50 -0.68 5.34
CA THR A 77 6.58 -1.55 6.53
C THR A 77 6.37 -3.03 6.17
N LEU A 78 5.44 -3.34 5.26
CA LEU A 78 5.30 -4.69 4.70
C LEU A 78 6.57 -5.15 3.95
N CYS A 79 7.17 -4.28 3.13
CA CYS A 79 8.41 -4.59 2.42
C CYS A 79 9.57 -4.84 3.38
N LEU A 80 9.71 -4.03 4.43
CA LEU A 80 10.73 -4.20 5.47
C LEU A 80 10.53 -5.52 6.22
N SER A 81 9.28 -5.90 6.51
CA SER A 81 9.00 -7.19 7.12
C SER A 81 9.37 -8.35 6.20
N ALA A 82 9.09 -8.26 4.90
CA ALA A 82 9.54 -9.24 3.91
C ALA A 82 11.08 -9.35 3.85
N MET A 83 11.79 -8.22 3.90
CA MET A 83 13.25 -8.19 3.97
C MET A 83 13.76 -8.85 5.25
N GLN A 84 13.11 -8.61 6.39
CA GLN A 84 13.45 -9.24 7.66
C GLN A 84 13.23 -10.75 7.64
N TYR A 85 12.10 -11.22 7.08
CA TYR A 85 11.81 -12.64 6.91
C TYR A 85 12.84 -13.35 6.02
N LEU A 86 13.27 -12.68 4.94
CA LEU A 86 14.25 -13.21 3.99
C LEU A 86 15.71 -12.96 4.43
N GLY A 87 15.96 -12.27 5.55
CA GLY A 87 17.29 -11.92 6.04
C GLY A 87 18.08 -10.96 5.14
N VAL A 88 17.41 -10.13 4.33
CA VAL A 88 18.05 -9.10 3.49
C VAL A 88 18.33 -7.86 4.34
N HIS A 89 19.59 -7.43 4.41
CA HIS A 89 20.00 -6.29 5.27
C HIS A 89 19.98 -4.92 4.55
N ASP A 90 19.73 -4.90 3.23
CA ASP A 90 19.74 -3.69 2.40
C ASP A 90 18.46 -2.84 2.53
N TYR A 91 17.95 -2.64 3.75
CA TYR A 91 16.72 -1.87 4.02
C TYR A 91 16.77 -0.46 3.41
N ARG A 92 17.96 0.14 3.33
CA ARG A 92 18.17 1.48 2.79
C ARG A 92 17.76 1.59 1.31
N ARG A 93 17.86 0.51 0.52
CA ARG A 93 17.45 0.49 -0.89
C ARG A 93 15.93 0.58 -1.06
N ALA A 94 15.15 0.17 -0.07
CA ALA A 94 13.70 0.32 -0.07
C ALA A 94 13.28 1.64 0.61
N ILE A 95 13.88 1.99 1.75
CA ILE A 95 13.50 3.18 2.52
C ILE A 95 13.79 4.47 1.75
N LEU A 96 14.97 4.60 1.15
CA LEU A 96 15.40 5.83 0.50
C LEU A 96 14.49 6.26 -0.67
N PRO A 97 14.14 5.40 -1.64
CA PRO A 97 13.24 5.79 -2.73
C PRO A 97 11.82 6.06 -2.22
N THR A 98 11.33 5.32 -1.22
CA THR A 98 10.00 5.59 -0.66
C THR A 98 9.96 6.92 0.07
N LEU A 99 10.98 7.25 0.86
CA LEU A 99 11.06 8.54 1.55
C LEU A 99 11.19 9.71 0.57
N ALA A 100 12.00 9.53 -0.48
CA ALA A 100 12.13 10.51 -1.55
C ALA A 100 10.79 10.72 -2.26
N ALA A 101 10.07 9.65 -2.56
CA ALA A 101 8.74 9.74 -3.16
C ALA A 101 7.73 10.43 -2.24
N MET A 102 7.74 10.14 -0.93
CA MET A 102 6.89 10.84 0.04
C MET A 102 7.19 12.35 0.08
N ALA A 103 8.46 12.74 0.01
CA ALA A 103 8.86 14.14 -0.04
C ALA A 103 8.41 14.83 -1.35
N VAL A 104 8.57 14.14 -2.49
CA VAL A 104 8.10 14.62 -3.79
C VAL A 104 6.58 14.76 -3.80
N CYS A 105 5.84 13.78 -3.26
CA CYS A 105 4.40 13.86 -3.10
C CYS A 105 4.01 15.05 -2.23
N ALA A 106 4.61 15.19 -1.03
CA ALA A 106 4.31 16.30 -0.13
C ALA A 106 4.53 17.67 -0.79
N GLY A 107 5.61 17.82 -1.56
CA GLY A 107 5.90 19.03 -2.34
C GLY A 107 4.93 19.26 -3.50
N ALA A 108 4.53 18.22 -4.22
CA ALA A 108 3.56 18.33 -5.31
C ALA A 108 2.16 18.70 -4.80
N THR A 109 1.72 18.08 -3.70
CA THR A 109 0.41 18.36 -3.08
C THR A 109 0.36 19.76 -2.44
N SER A 110 1.47 20.26 -1.88
CA SER A 110 1.51 21.64 -1.35
C SER A 110 1.43 22.72 -2.44
N LEU A 111 1.85 22.38 -3.67
CA LEU A 111 1.70 23.22 -4.86
C LEU A 111 0.31 23.06 -5.53
N GLY A 112 -0.58 22.22 -4.98
CA GLY A 112 -1.93 21.96 -5.53
C GLY A 112 -1.98 20.92 -6.66
N PHE A 113 -0.87 20.27 -6.97
CA PHE A 113 -0.79 19.20 -7.98
C PHE A 113 -1.07 17.82 -7.35
N ASP A 114 -2.28 17.64 -6.82
CA ASP A 114 -2.68 16.41 -6.12
C ASP A 114 -2.53 15.16 -7.02
N GLY A 115 -2.77 15.31 -8.33
CA GLY A 115 -2.68 14.20 -9.29
C GLY A 115 -1.26 13.66 -9.47
N VAL A 116 -0.25 14.54 -9.40
CA VAL A 116 1.16 14.13 -9.44
C VAL A 116 1.50 13.31 -8.19
N GLY A 117 0.99 13.72 -7.02
CA GLY A 117 1.14 12.96 -5.78
C GLY A 117 0.58 11.53 -5.91
N PHE A 118 -0.61 11.37 -6.48
CA PHE A 118 -1.21 10.05 -6.71
C PHE A 118 -0.39 9.19 -7.67
N ILE A 119 0.06 9.76 -8.80
CA ILE A 119 0.89 9.03 -9.78
C ILE A 119 2.19 8.54 -9.14
N VAL A 120 2.90 9.42 -8.42
CA VAL A 120 4.16 9.07 -7.76
C VAL A 120 3.94 8.00 -6.70
N THR A 121 2.89 8.13 -5.89
CA THR A 121 2.57 7.16 -4.83
C THR A 121 2.15 5.80 -5.40
N TYR A 122 1.33 5.76 -6.45
CA TYR A 122 0.95 4.49 -7.07
C TYR A 122 2.13 3.82 -7.75
N ALA A 123 3.01 4.59 -8.40
CA ALA A 123 4.25 4.05 -8.96
C ALA A 123 5.16 3.46 -7.88
N THR A 124 5.31 4.11 -6.73
CA THR A 124 6.14 3.60 -5.63
C THR A 124 5.54 2.38 -4.96
N VAL A 125 4.21 2.34 -4.78
CA VAL A 125 3.45 1.18 -4.30
C VAL A 125 3.65 -0.02 -5.23
N THR A 126 3.52 0.18 -6.55
CA THR A 126 3.78 -0.86 -7.55
C THR A 126 5.24 -1.34 -7.52
N ALA A 127 6.21 -0.43 -7.36
CA ALA A 127 7.62 -0.78 -7.23
C ALA A 127 7.90 -1.60 -5.96
N LEU A 128 7.30 -1.23 -4.82
CA LEU A 128 7.45 -1.97 -3.56
C LEU A 128 6.83 -3.37 -3.65
N LEU A 129 5.63 -3.51 -4.21
CA LEU A 129 4.97 -4.81 -4.37
C LEU A 129 5.72 -5.73 -5.32
N SER A 130 6.20 -5.20 -6.45
CA SER A 130 7.03 -5.97 -7.38
C SER A 130 8.35 -6.38 -6.74
N LEU A 131 8.98 -5.51 -5.94
CA LEU A 131 10.19 -5.86 -5.19
C LEU A 131 9.94 -7.00 -4.20
N ILE A 132 8.82 -6.96 -3.45
CA ILE A 132 8.42 -8.05 -2.55
C ILE A 132 8.27 -9.35 -3.33
N GLY A 133 7.51 -9.35 -4.44
CA GLY A 133 7.31 -10.52 -5.29
C GLY A 133 8.63 -11.09 -5.84
N VAL A 134 9.52 -10.23 -6.35
CA VAL A 134 10.83 -10.61 -6.88
C VAL A 134 11.73 -11.16 -5.77
N MET A 135 11.75 -10.54 -4.59
CA MET A 135 12.53 -11.00 -3.45
C MET A 135 12.11 -12.40 -3.01
N PHE A 136 10.79 -12.64 -2.89
CA PHE A 136 10.27 -13.97 -2.59
C PHE A 136 10.61 -14.95 -3.71
N TRP A 137 10.45 -14.59 -4.99
CA TRP A 137 10.77 -15.46 -6.12
C TRP A 137 12.24 -15.89 -6.14
N ILE A 138 13.19 -14.97 -5.92
CA ILE A 138 14.63 -15.26 -6.00
C ILE A 138 15.13 -16.04 -4.78
N LYS A 139 14.68 -15.71 -3.57
CA LYS A 139 15.12 -16.38 -2.32
C LYS A 139 14.24 -17.57 -1.91
N GLY A 140 13.19 -17.88 -2.66
CA GLY A 140 12.15 -18.85 -2.33
C GLY A 140 12.57 -20.31 -2.46
N GLY A 141 13.47 -20.77 -1.59
CA GLY A 141 13.79 -22.19 -1.42
C GLY A 141 12.87 -22.92 -0.43
N HIS A 142 12.21 -22.20 0.48
CA HIS A 142 11.33 -22.78 1.51
C HIS A 142 9.86 -22.44 1.23
N ASP A 143 9.02 -23.48 1.16
CA ASP A 143 7.57 -23.45 0.90
C ASP A 143 7.08 -22.69 -0.34
N ARG A 144 7.23 -23.36 -1.49
CA ARG A 144 6.78 -22.91 -2.81
C ARG A 144 5.30 -22.51 -2.89
N ARG A 145 4.44 -23.03 -2.01
CA ARG A 145 3.02 -22.67 -1.93
C ARG A 145 2.80 -21.26 -1.39
N ILE A 146 3.46 -20.90 -0.27
CA ILE A 146 3.35 -19.57 0.34
C ILE A 146 3.94 -18.52 -0.61
N LEU A 147 5.06 -18.86 -1.25
CA LEU A 147 5.71 -18.03 -2.24
C LEU A 147 4.78 -17.64 -3.40
N LEU A 148 4.05 -18.62 -3.93
CA LEU A 148 3.15 -18.44 -5.06
C LEU A 148 1.97 -17.56 -4.67
N VAL A 149 1.38 -17.78 -3.49
CA VAL A 149 0.26 -16.96 -2.98
C VAL A 149 0.70 -15.51 -2.77
N VAL A 150 1.83 -15.26 -2.10
CA VAL A 150 2.31 -13.90 -1.83
C VAL A 150 2.73 -13.19 -3.12
N SER A 151 3.41 -13.89 -4.04
CA SER A 151 3.81 -13.32 -5.33
C SER A 151 2.61 -13.04 -6.22
N PHE A 152 1.61 -13.91 -6.22
CA PHE A 152 0.37 -13.71 -6.96
C PHE A 152 -0.42 -12.52 -6.40
N LEU A 153 -0.63 -12.48 -5.09
CA LEU A 153 -1.38 -11.41 -4.44
C LEU A 153 -0.67 -10.06 -4.61
N SER A 154 0.64 -10.00 -4.38
CA SER A 154 1.43 -8.79 -4.61
C SER A 154 1.46 -8.37 -6.07
N GLY A 155 1.52 -9.32 -7.01
CA GLY A 155 1.46 -9.07 -8.44
C GLY A 155 0.12 -8.48 -8.89
N VAL A 156 -1.01 -9.05 -8.43
CA VAL A 156 -2.35 -8.53 -8.73
C VAL A 156 -2.53 -7.13 -8.15
N CYS A 157 -2.11 -6.89 -6.90
CA CYS A 157 -2.14 -5.56 -6.30
C CYS A 157 -1.25 -4.57 -7.08
N ALA A 158 -0.05 -4.97 -7.47
CA ALA A 158 0.89 -4.13 -8.23
C ALA A 158 0.31 -3.73 -9.58
N LEU A 159 -0.35 -4.66 -10.28
CA LEU A 159 -1.05 -4.40 -11.53
C LEU A 159 -2.19 -3.42 -11.33
N SER A 160 -3.02 -3.62 -10.30
CA SER A 160 -4.15 -2.73 -10.00
C SER A 160 -3.71 -1.29 -9.78
N PHE A 161 -2.76 -1.06 -8.87
CA PHE A 161 -2.21 0.28 -8.62
C PHE A 161 -1.47 0.85 -9.84
N GLY A 162 -0.75 0.00 -10.58
CA GLY A 162 -0.05 0.39 -11.81
C GLY A 162 -1.02 0.85 -12.90
N LEU A 163 -2.15 0.16 -13.06
CA LEU A 163 -3.24 0.54 -13.96
C LEU A 163 -3.88 1.87 -13.53
N CYS A 164 -4.14 2.07 -12.23
CA CYS A 164 -4.66 3.35 -11.72
C CYS A 164 -3.71 4.52 -12.04
N GLY A 165 -2.41 4.35 -11.77
CA GLY A 165 -1.38 5.34 -12.10
C GLY A 165 -1.25 5.60 -13.61
N ALA A 166 -1.28 4.54 -14.43
CA ALA A 166 -1.21 4.64 -15.88
C ALA A 166 -2.40 5.40 -16.47
N VAL A 167 -3.62 5.16 -15.99
CA VAL A 167 -4.81 5.88 -16.46
C VAL A 167 -4.74 7.37 -16.09
N LEU A 168 -4.27 7.70 -14.89
CA LEU A 168 -4.04 9.09 -14.46
C LEU A 168 -3.01 9.81 -15.35
N LEU A 169 -1.93 9.12 -15.70
CA LEU A 169 -0.86 9.63 -16.54
C LEU A 169 -1.33 9.82 -17.99
N VAL A 170 -2.07 8.86 -18.55
CA VAL A 170 -2.64 8.94 -19.91
C VAL A 170 -3.71 10.02 -20.02
N LYS A 171 -4.54 10.22 -18.99
CA LYS A 171 -5.55 11.29 -18.98
C LYS A 171 -4.98 12.69 -18.69
N GLY A 172 -3.70 12.80 -18.29
CA GLY A 172 -3.06 14.08 -18.00
C GLY A 172 -3.76 14.86 -16.88
N GLN A 173 -4.28 14.19 -15.85
CA GLN A 173 -4.96 14.85 -14.74
C GLN A 173 -3.95 15.27 -13.67
N TRP A 174 -3.34 16.44 -13.87
CA TRP A 174 -2.30 16.99 -12.98
C TRP A 174 -2.87 17.61 -11.69
N VAL A 175 -4.14 18.02 -11.72
CA VAL A 175 -4.90 18.57 -10.59
C VAL A 175 -6.25 17.84 -10.56
N LEU A 176 -6.54 17.12 -9.48
CA LEU A 176 -7.80 16.40 -9.36
C LEU A 176 -8.81 17.12 -8.45
N GLY A 177 -8.39 17.65 -7.30
CA GLY A 177 -9.28 18.31 -6.33
C GLY A 177 -10.37 17.41 -5.70
N VAL A 178 -10.49 16.16 -6.17
CA VAL A 178 -11.44 15.13 -5.74
C VAL A 178 -10.76 13.77 -5.85
N ALA A 179 -11.28 12.75 -5.15
CA ALA A 179 -10.80 11.37 -5.31
C ALA A 179 -10.84 10.93 -6.78
N PRO A 180 -9.81 10.23 -7.28
CA PRO A 180 -9.79 9.80 -8.67
C PRO A 180 -10.96 8.85 -8.98
N ASP A 181 -11.86 9.24 -9.89
CA ASP A 181 -12.95 8.36 -10.38
C ASP A 181 -12.58 7.86 -11.79
N ASN A 182 -11.78 6.79 -11.82
CA ASN A 182 -11.40 6.09 -13.04
C ASN A 182 -11.92 4.66 -13.04
N TRP A 183 -12.13 4.10 -14.23
CA TRP A 183 -12.60 2.72 -14.40
C TRP A 183 -11.67 1.68 -13.72
N ALA A 184 -10.36 1.94 -13.71
CA ALA A 184 -9.38 1.11 -13.01
C ALA A 184 -9.54 1.19 -11.48
N GLU A 185 -9.88 2.36 -10.96
CA GLU A 185 -10.10 2.56 -9.52
C GLU A 185 -11.41 1.92 -9.08
N ARG A 186 -12.45 1.98 -9.91
CA ARG A 186 -13.69 1.21 -9.74
C ARG A 186 -13.46 -0.30 -9.76
N LEU A 187 -12.47 -0.78 -10.48
CA LEU A 187 -12.05 -2.19 -10.49
C LEU A 187 -11.24 -2.57 -9.24
N ASN A 188 -10.40 -1.66 -8.74
CA ASN A 188 -9.63 -1.87 -7.50
C ASN A 188 -10.51 -1.82 -6.24
N SER A 189 -11.67 -1.21 -6.33
CA SER A 189 -12.61 -1.00 -5.23
C SER A 189 -13.90 -1.81 -5.34
N ALA A 190 -14.07 -2.58 -6.43
CA ALA A 190 -15.12 -3.59 -6.60
C ALA A 190 -14.70 -4.92 -5.97
#